data_AF-A0A6N9C2T3-F1
#
_entry.id   AF-A0A6N9C2T3-F1
#
_cell.length_a   1.000
_cell.length_b   1.000
_cell.length_c   1.000
_cell.angle_alpha   90.00
_cell.angle_beta   90.00
_cell.angle_gamma   90.00
#
_symmetry.space_group_name_H-M   'P 1'
#
loop_
_entity.id
_entity.type
_entity.pdbx_description
1 polymer ?
#
loop_
_entity_poly.entity_id
_entity_poly.type
_entity_poly.pdbx_seq_one_letter_code
_entity_poly.pdbx_strand_id
1 'polypeptide(L)'
;VRDTFTFLCFASQYGIRQTQQDSIYKHTQKRLLRRFEVPNDTPKVYDRINPAVENPDRLALILHFCRHQKLIRRQDSDLVCSEAGKEWIQKTDSDKLLDIYTYWLEHSASKDPSVLIAQSIVRILPQEQWVLLASIQEQISKFAVGTTWTQTLYSQLERSLVNHLTYMGGITFAHLGDDVAIRVTDIGQRLLYGEPIESYEFEASFIVQPNHEVLASSYLAPELRWKLNYIAELHQADQMSTYKLSAESIYNGLRSGFSLDEILLFLKAHSKTGIPQNVEVSIKDWAERYGQIYLMDVMLLRCKNAHIAQEIRTSKQIGKYILGEISPTDFVVSRQHSQELLTLLEKQNYMPLPEIITLGTSIS
;
A
#
# COMPACT_ATOMS: atom_id res chain seq x y z
N VAL A 1 -3.28 13.42 -1.63
CA VAL A 1 -4.28 12.41 -2.07
C VAL A 1 -3.64 11.23 -2.81
N ARG A 2 -3.01 11.45 -3.99
CA ARG A 2 -2.45 10.38 -4.83
C ARG A 2 -1.47 9.46 -4.09
N ASP A 3 -0.50 10.03 -3.36
CA ASP A 3 0.45 9.21 -2.59
C ASP A 3 -0.18 8.48 -1.40
N THR A 4 -1.22 9.04 -0.78
CA THR A 4 -2.01 8.36 0.25
C THR A 4 -2.73 7.15 -0.34
N PHE A 5 -3.29 7.30 -1.53
CA PHE A 5 -3.89 6.21 -2.28
C PHE A 5 -2.85 5.13 -2.62
N THR A 6 -1.69 5.52 -3.16
CA THR A 6 -0.59 4.58 -3.46
C THR A 6 -0.10 3.87 -2.20
N PHE A 7 -0.03 4.56 -1.07
CA PHE A 7 0.29 3.98 0.23
C PHE A 7 -0.71 2.89 0.63
N LEU A 8 -2.00 3.15 0.51
CA LEU A 8 -3.05 2.18 0.84
C LEU A 8 -3.06 0.99 -0.13
N CYS A 9 -2.84 1.21 -1.44
CA CYS A 9 -2.66 0.13 -2.43
C CYS A 9 -1.51 -0.79 -2.00
N PHE A 10 -0.36 -0.17 -1.71
CA PHE A 10 0.85 -0.88 -1.34
C PHE A 10 0.66 -1.70 -0.06
N ALA A 11 0.03 -1.09 0.97
CA ALA A 11 -0.29 -1.77 2.22
C ALA A 11 -1.20 -2.99 2.01
N SER A 12 -2.17 -2.89 1.11
CA SER A 12 -3.09 -3.98 0.79
C SER A 12 -2.39 -5.15 0.07
N GLN A 13 -1.46 -4.86 -0.85
CA GLN A 13 -0.84 -5.87 -1.71
C GLN A 13 0.37 -6.58 -1.09
N TYR A 14 1.17 -5.83 -0.35
CA TYR A 14 2.49 -6.27 0.09
C TYR A 14 2.64 -6.32 1.61
N GLY A 15 1.72 -5.69 2.35
CA GLY A 15 1.93 -5.37 3.77
C GLY A 15 3.05 -4.33 3.96
N ILE A 16 2.92 -3.50 4.98
CA ILE A 16 3.98 -2.57 5.41
C ILE A 16 4.54 -3.04 6.73
N ARG A 17 5.69 -3.71 6.65
CA ARG A 17 6.41 -4.20 7.84
C ARG A 17 6.97 -3.05 8.67
N GLN A 18 6.82 -3.15 9.99
CA GLN A 18 7.22 -2.11 10.92
C GLN A 18 8.33 -2.54 11.87
N THR A 19 9.16 -1.58 12.30
CA THR A 19 10.11 -1.74 13.38
C THR A 19 9.38 -1.83 14.74
N GLN A 20 10.12 -2.16 15.80
CA GLN A 20 9.59 -2.12 17.17
C GLN A 20 9.21 -0.70 17.65
N GLN A 21 9.70 0.34 16.97
CA GLN A 21 9.43 1.76 17.25
C GLN A 21 8.36 2.34 16.31
N ASP A 22 7.53 1.49 15.69
CA ASP A 22 6.42 1.90 14.83
C ASP A 22 6.81 2.67 13.54
N SER A 23 8.10 2.66 13.17
CA SER A 23 8.59 3.15 11.87
C SER A 23 8.59 2.09 10.78
N ILE A 24 8.63 2.52 9.52
CA ILE A 24 8.65 1.63 8.36
C ILE A 24 10.10 1.21 8.09
N TYR A 25 10.36 -0.08 7.87
CA TYR A 25 11.69 -0.56 7.52
C TYR A 25 12.24 0.15 6.26
N LYS A 26 13.53 0.54 6.28
CA LYS A 26 14.19 1.29 5.19
C LYS A 26 14.02 0.68 3.79
N HIS A 27 14.03 -0.65 3.68
CA HIS A 27 13.80 -1.33 2.40
C HIS A 27 12.37 -1.11 1.88
N THR A 28 11.36 -1.28 2.74
CA THR A 28 9.95 -1.04 2.43
C THR A 28 9.70 0.42 2.11
N GLN A 29 10.26 1.32 2.91
CA GLN A 29 10.24 2.77 2.69
C GLN A 29 10.77 3.14 1.29
N LYS A 30 11.95 2.63 0.88
CA LYS A 30 12.50 2.89 -0.46
C LYS A 30 11.60 2.37 -1.58
N ARG A 31 11.02 1.17 -1.42
CA ARG A 31 10.10 0.59 -2.42
C ARG A 31 8.82 1.41 -2.57
N LEU A 32 8.30 1.92 -1.45
CA LEU A 32 7.10 2.72 -1.41
C LEU A 32 7.33 4.13 -2.00
N LEU A 33 8.41 4.81 -1.59
CA LEU A 33 8.73 6.15 -2.10
C LEU A 33 8.98 6.18 -3.61
N ARG A 34 9.50 5.10 -4.19
CA ARG A 34 9.66 4.98 -5.65
C ARG A 34 8.33 4.93 -6.42
N ARG A 35 7.24 4.59 -5.73
CA ARG A 35 5.88 4.53 -6.31
C ARG A 35 5.10 5.82 -6.09
N PHE A 36 5.59 6.69 -5.21
CA PHE A 36 4.95 7.98 -4.99
C PHE A 36 5.11 8.86 -6.22
N GLU A 37 4.05 9.58 -6.52
CA GLU A 37 3.88 10.32 -7.76
C GLU A 37 4.37 11.75 -7.64
N VAL A 38 4.30 12.31 -6.43
CA VAL A 38 4.77 13.66 -6.17
C VAL A 38 6.30 13.62 -6.09
N PRO A 39 7.04 14.37 -6.92
CA PRO A 39 8.50 14.46 -6.79
C PRO A 39 8.90 14.85 -5.36
N ASN A 40 10.06 14.38 -4.89
CA ASN A 40 10.60 14.79 -3.58
C ASN A 40 11.28 16.17 -3.63
N ASP A 41 11.02 16.95 -4.68
CA ASP A 41 11.63 18.26 -4.93
C ASP A 41 10.97 19.37 -4.10
N THR A 42 10.41 19.07 -2.92
CA THR A 42 10.08 20.15 -1.99
C THR A 42 11.33 20.98 -1.74
N PRO A 43 11.21 22.31 -1.60
CA PRO A 43 12.32 23.15 -1.21
C PRO A 43 12.96 22.52 0.02
N LYS A 44 14.19 22.00 -0.10
CA LYS A 44 14.91 21.33 0.99
C LYS A 44 15.36 22.35 2.04
N VAL A 45 14.45 23.19 2.52
CA VAL A 45 14.75 24.17 3.56
C VAL A 45 14.96 23.46 4.91
N TYR A 46 14.43 22.23 5.03
CA TYR A 46 14.37 21.45 6.27
C TYR A 46 15.56 20.49 6.54
N ASP A 47 16.58 20.39 5.69
CA ASP A 47 17.70 19.45 5.94
C ASP A 47 18.50 19.77 7.23
N ARG A 48 18.24 20.91 7.90
CA ARG A 48 18.95 21.35 9.11
C ARG A 48 18.33 20.95 10.45
N ILE A 49 17.12 20.36 10.53
CA ILE A 49 16.58 19.89 11.82
C ILE A 49 16.29 18.39 11.82
N ASN A 50 17.25 17.69 12.43
CA ASN A 50 17.20 16.35 13.02
C ASN A 50 17.42 15.14 12.07
N PRO A 51 18.65 14.59 12.02
CA PRO A 51 18.97 13.32 11.33
C PRO A 51 18.18 12.10 11.83
N ALA A 52 17.41 12.24 12.92
CA ALA A 52 16.63 11.18 13.55
C ALA A 52 15.19 11.04 13.01
N VAL A 53 14.77 11.79 11.99
CA VAL A 53 13.43 11.59 11.42
C VAL A 53 13.38 10.24 10.69
N GLU A 54 12.75 9.25 11.32
CA GLU A 54 12.74 7.85 10.87
C GLU A 54 12.03 7.64 9.51
N ASN A 55 11.08 8.52 9.14
CA ASN A 55 10.39 8.52 7.85
C ASN A 55 10.49 9.91 7.17
N PRO A 56 10.51 10.02 5.84
CA PRO A 56 10.51 11.32 5.17
C PRO A 56 9.18 12.02 5.46
N ASP A 57 9.20 13.35 5.49
CA ASP A 57 8.10 14.17 6.01
C ASP A 57 6.73 13.81 5.41
N ARG A 58 6.65 13.68 4.08
CA ARG A 58 5.41 13.27 3.39
C ARG A 58 4.90 11.89 3.82
N LEU A 59 5.79 10.91 3.90
CA LEU A 59 5.43 9.56 4.32
C LEU A 59 4.99 9.53 5.79
N ALA A 60 5.63 10.32 6.64
CA ALA A 60 5.23 10.46 8.04
C ALA A 60 3.81 11.06 8.15
N LEU A 61 3.52 12.12 7.39
CA LEU A 61 2.18 12.71 7.32
C LEU A 61 1.13 11.69 6.86
N ILE A 62 1.41 10.96 5.77
CA ILE A 62 0.51 9.91 5.25
C ILE A 62 0.29 8.80 6.28
N LEU A 63 1.37 8.27 6.88
CA LEU A 63 1.28 7.20 7.87
C LEU A 63 0.46 7.61 9.09
N HIS A 64 0.70 8.81 9.62
CA HIS A 64 -0.04 9.31 10.79
C HIS A 64 -1.50 9.59 10.46
N PHE A 65 -1.79 10.18 9.30
CA PHE A 65 -3.16 10.36 8.79
C PHE A 65 -3.89 9.01 8.70
N CYS A 66 -3.30 8.03 8.00
CA CYS A 66 -3.91 6.71 7.82
C CYS A 66 -4.14 5.97 9.14
N ARG A 67 -3.22 6.11 10.12
CA ARG A 67 -3.40 5.55 11.47
C ARG A 67 -4.56 6.23 12.20
N HIS A 68 -4.59 7.56 12.18
CA HIS A 68 -5.60 8.34 12.88
C HIS A 68 -7.01 8.03 12.37
N GLN A 69 -7.16 8.01 11.04
CA GLN A 69 -8.42 7.69 10.36
C GLN A 69 -8.71 6.17 10.30
N LYS A 70 -7.87 5.32 10.91
CA LYS A 70 -8.00 3.86 10.92
C LYS A 70 -8.09 3.22 9.52
N LEU A 71 -7.48 3.86 8.52
CA LEU A 71 -7.41 3.39 7.13
C LEU A 71 -6.46 2.19 6.96
N ILE A 72 -5.61 1.98 7.96
CA ILE A 72 -4.73 0.82 8.07
C ILE A 72 -4.96 0.12 9.40
N ARG A 73 -4.73 -1.19 9.40
CA ARG A 73 -4.78 -2.05 10.59
C ARG A 73 -3.57 -2.96 10.62
N ARG A 74 -3.25 -3.47 11.82
CA ARG A 74 -2.20 -4.46 11.98
C ARG A 74 -2.75 -5.86 11.66
N GLN A 75 -2.04 -6.59 10.82
CA GLN A 75 -2.25 -8.00 10.52
C GLN A 75 -0.90 -8.69 10.69
N ASP A 76 -0.78 -9.55 11.71
CA ASP A 76 0.49 -10.16 12.12
C ASP A 76 1.58 -9.11 12.40
N SER A 77 2.67 -9.13 11.62
CA SER A 77 3.78 -8.17 11.71
C SER A 77 3.62 -6.94 10.83
N ASP A 78 2.59 -6.89 9.98
CA ASP A 78 2.49 -5.94 8.89
C ASP A 78 1.28 -5.02 9.07
N LEU A 79 1.38 -3.80 8.55
CA LEU A 79 0.22 -2.93 8.35
C LEU A 79 -0.42 -3.24 7.00
N VAL A 80 -1.73 -3.43 7.01
CA VAL A 80 -2.54 -3.66 5.82
C VAL A 80 -3.66 -2.63 5.72
N CYS A 81 -4.16 -2.40 4.51
CA CYS A 81 -5.33 -1.55 4.30
C CYS A 81 -6.55 -2.14 5.04
N SER A 82 -7.30 -1.31 5.77
CA SER A 82 -8.54 -1.71 6.44
C SER A 82 -9.74 -1.56 5.49
N GLU A 83 -10.92 -2.04 5.90
CA GLU A 83 -12.17 -1.77 5.15
C GLU A 83 -12.46 -0.27 5.06
N ALA A 84 -12.25 0.49 6.15
CA ALA A 84 -12.34 1.96 6.12
C ALA A 84 -11.34 2.59 5.14
N GLY A 85 -10.15 2.00 5.00
CA GLY A 85 -9.18 2.38 3.97
C GLY A 85 -9.73 2.20 2.56
N LYS A 86 -10.31 1.02 2.27
CA LYS A 86 -10.94 0.72 0.98
C LYS A 86 -12.12 1.65 0.68
N GLU A 87 -12.94 1.97 1.68
CA GLU A 87 -14.05 2.94 1.54
C GLU A 87 -13.51 4.36 1.27
N TRP A 88 -12.47 4.79 2.00
CA TRP A 88 -11.85 6.10 1.81
C TRP A 88 -11.27 6.26 0.40
N ILE A 89 -10.74 5.20 -0.19
CA ILE A 89 -10.25 5.18 -1.57
C ILE A 89 -11.34 5.49 -2.60
N GLN A 90 -12.60 5.17 -2.31
CA GLN A 90 -13.72 5.43 -3.23
C GLN A 90 -14.27 6.85 -3.16
N LYS A 91 -13.89 7.62 -2.13
CA LYS A 91 -14.26 9.04 -2.05
C LYS A 91 -13.72 9.83 -3.24
N THR A 92 -14.33 10.98 -3.51
CA THR A 92 -13.78 11.93 -4.48
C THR A 92 -12.41 12.45 -4.02
N ASP A 93 -11.58 12.92 -4.94
CA ASP A 93 -10.29 13.50 -4.58
C ASP A 93 -10.46 14.76 -3.72
N SER A 94 -11.54 15.53 -3.91
CA SER A 94 -11.92 16.67 -3.09
C SER A 94 -12.20 16.26 -1.63
N ASP A 95 -13.03 15.23 -1.42
CA ASP A 95 -13.34 14.74 -0.06
C ASP A 95 -12.09 14.16 0.63
N LYS A 96 -11.27 13.41 -0.11
CA LYS A 96 -10.01 12.87 0.39
C LYS A 96 -9.05 13.98 0.80
N LEU A 97 -8.97 15.05 0.00
CA LEU A 97 -8.10 16.17 0.31
C LEU A 97 -8.59 16.92 1.55
N LEU A 98 -9.90 17.13 1.67
CA LEU A 98 -10.51 17.74 2.86
C LEU A 98 -10.24 16.90 4.11
N ASP A 99 -10.39 15.57 4.07
CA ASP A 99 -10.06 14.69 5.19
C ASP A 99 -8.60 14.85 5.64
N ILE A 100 -7.65 14.90 4.68
CA ILE A 100 -6.22 15.08 4.95
C ILE A 100 -5.95 16.47 5.57
N TYR A 101 -6.55 17.51 5.00
CA TYR A 101 -6.39 18.89 5.45
C TYR A 101 -6.96 19.10 6.86
N THR A 102 -8.17 18.63 7.12
CA THR A 102 -8.81 18.69 8.45
C THR A 102 -7.98 17.94 9.49
N TYR A 103 -7.50 16.74 9.16
CA TYR A 103 -6.57 16.02 10.02
C TYR A 103 -5.31 16.84 10.33
N TRP A 104 -4.67 17.39 9.29
CA TRP A 104 -3.46 18.20 9.45
C TRP A 104 -3.71 19.40 10.36
N LEU A 105 -4.81 20.13 10.13
CA LEU A 105 -5.18 21.30 10.90
C LEU A 105 -5.50 20.96 12.36
N GLU A 106 -6.35 19.98 12.64
CA GLU A 106 -6.80 19.70 14.01
C GLU A 106 -5.75 18.96 14.85
N HIS A 107 -5.07 17.97 14.25
CA HIS A 107 -4.21 17.05 14.99
C HIS A 107 -2.74 17.46 14.97
N SER A 108 -2.30 18.21 13.95
CA SER A 108 -0.93 18.74 13.93
C SER A 108 -0.85 20.07 14.66
N ALA A 109 -1.87 20.95 14.58
CA ALA A 109 -1.85 22.23 15.29
C ALA A 109 -1.83 22.09 16.81
N SER A 110 -2.46 21.06 17.36
CA SER A 110 -2.44 20.80 18.81
C SER A 110 -1.04 20.46 19.34
N LYS A 111 -0.12 20.04 18.47
CA LYS A 111 1.26 19.65 18.80
C LYS A 111 2.30 20.66 18.30
N ASP A 112 1.96 21.43 17.28
CA ASP A 112 2.85 22.35 16.60
C ASP A 112 2.08 23.64 16.22
N PRO A 113 2.28 24.75 16.96
CA PRO A 113 1.59 26.02 16.67
C PRO A 113 1.97 26.60 15.29
N SER A 114 3.07 26.14 14.67
CA SER A 114 3.48 26.58 13.34
C SER A 114 2.43 26.25 12.26
N VAL A 115 1.59 25.25 12.48
CA VAL A 115 0.48 24.88 11.58
C VAL A 115 -0.56 26.00 11.49
N LEU A 116 -0.95 26.59 12.64
CA LEU A 116 -1.91 27.70 12.67
C LEU A 116 -1.30 28.98 12.09
N ILE A 117 -0.01 29.19 12.31
CA ILE A 117 0.73 30.33 11.73
C ILE A 117 0.80 30.16 10.21
N ALA A 118 1.13 28.97 9.71
CA ALA A 118 1.13 28.67 8.28
C ALA A 118 -0.25 28.95 7.67
N GLN A 119 -1.32 28.45 8.28
CA GLN A 119 -2.69 28.72 7.82
C GLN A 119 -3.00 30.22 7.77
N SER A 120 -2.60 30.97 8.81
CA SER A 120 -2.81 32.41 8.89
C SER A 120 -2.04 33.17 7.81
N ILE A 121 -0.79 32.77 7.54
CA ILE A 121 0.03 33.34 6.47
C ILE A 121 -0.65 33.14 5.12
N VAL A 122 -1.07 31.92 4.79
CA VAL A 122 -1.70 31.65 3.48
C VAL A 122 -2.99 32.46 3.29
N ARG A 123 -3.72 32.78 4.37
CA ARG A 123 -4.91 33.67 4.31
C ARG A 123 -4.60 35.12 3.97
N ILE A 124 -3.43 35.63 4.34
CA ILE A 124 -3.04 37.03 4.10
C ILE A 124 -2.19 37.20 2.83
N LEU A 125 -1.65 36.11 2.28
CA LEU A 125 -0.87 36.17 1.05
C LEU A 125 -1.74 36.66 -0.12
N PRO A 126 -1.22 37.56 -0.97
CA PRO A 126 -1.93 38.01 -2.15
C PRO A 126 -2.24 36.82 -3.08
N GLN A 127 -3.49 36.75 -3.52
CA GLN A 127 -3.94 35.70 -4.43
C GLN A 127 -3.19 35.77 -5.76
N GLU A 128 -2.86 34.60 -6.30
CA GLU A 128 -2.16 34.42 -7.60
C GLU A 128 -0.77 35.08 -7.73
N GLN A 129 -0.26 35.70 -6.67
CA GLN A 129 1.05 36.36 -6.67
C GLN A 129 2.14 35.48 -6.03
N TRP A 130 3.34 35.57 -6.60
CA TRP A 130 4.53 34.94 -6.02
C TRP A 130 5.07 35.80 -4.88
N VAL A 131 5.34 35.16 -3.74
CA VAL A 131 5.90 35.81 -2.55
C VAL A 131 7.16 35.07 -2.13
N LEU A 132 8.26 35.82 -1.92
CA LEU A 132 9.52 35.25 -1.45
C LEU A 132 9.38 34.77 0.00
N LEU A 133 9.85 33.56 0.27
CA LEU A 133 9.88 32.98 1.62
C LEU A 133 10.73 33.84 2.56
N ALA A 134 11.84 34.40 2.07
CA ALA A 134 12.68 35.34 2.81
C ALA A 134 11.91 36.59 3.28
N SER A 135 10.96 37.09 2.47
CA SER A 135 10.12 38.23 2.88
C SER A 135 9.16 37.86 4.01
N ILE A 136 8.61 36.63 4.00
CA ILE A 136 7.77 36.12 5.08
C ILE A 136 8.59 35.98 6.36
N GLN A 137 9.79 35.40 6.26
CA GLN A 137 10.72 35.27 7.36
C GLN A 137 11.10 36.63 7.97
N GLU A 138 11.38 37.63 7.13
CA GLU A 138 11.68 39.00 7.59
C GLU A 138 10.50 39.58 8.40
N GLN A 139 9.26 39.44 7.92
CA GLN A 139 8.11 39.99 8.66
C GLN A 139 7.87 39.29 9.99
N ILE A 140 7.96 37.95 10.04
CA ILE A 140 7.78 37.20 11.29
C ILE A 140 8.88 37.55 12.30
N SER A 141 10.09 37.89 11.83
CA SER A 141 11.24 38.15 12.70
C SER A 141 11.03 39.40 13.56
N LYS A 142 10.16 40.31 13.10
CA LYS A 142 9.76 41.51 13.81
C LYS A 142 8.89 41.21 15.03
N PHE A 143 8.25 40.05 15.07
CA PHE A 143 7.36 39.62 16.15
C PHE A 143 7.95 38.54 17.05
N ALA A 144 9.01 37.86 16.62
CA ALA A 144 9.61 36.76 17.36
C ALA A 144 10.60 37.28 18.42
N VAL A 145 10.42 36.86 19.68
CA VAL A 145 11.29 37.25 20.80
C VAL A 145 12.29 36.13 21.11
N GLY A 146 13.60 36.43 21.04
CA GLY A 146 14.69 35.51 21.37
C GLY A 146 15.17 34.63 20.21
N THR A 147 16.50 34.46 20.08
CA THR A 147 17.19 33.88 18.89
C THR A 147 17.03 32.37 18.71
N THR A 148 16.96 31.61 19.80
CA THR A 148 16.82 30.13 19.73
C THR A 148 15.39 29.70 19.39
N TRP A 149 14.40 30.45 19.91
CA TRP A 149 12.98 30.26 19.60
C TRP A 149 12.68 30.59 18.14
N THR A 150 13.31 31.63 17.59
CA THR A 150 13.15 32.00 16.18
C THR A 150 13.58 30.85 15.26
N GLN A 151 14.78 30.30 15.42
CA GLN A 151 15.28 29.25 14.52
C GLN A 151 14.41 27.98 14.54
N THR A 152 13.99 27.52 15.71
CA THR A 152 13.17 26.31 15.85
C THR A 152 11.77 26.54 15.28
N LEU A 153 11.13 27.67 15.62
CA LEU A 153 9.80 28.03 15.12
C LEU A 153 9.79 28.20 13.60
N TYR A 154 10.83 28.82 13.02
CA TYR A 154 10.92 28.98 11.56
C TYR A 154 11.04 27.65 10.84
N SER A 155 11.87 26.75 11.32
CA SER A 155 12.01 25.44 10.69
C SER A 155 10.69 24.64 10.69
N GLN A 156 9.93 24.73 11.78
CA GLN A 156 8.61 24.10 11.91
C GLN A 156 7.61 24.78 10.99
N LEU A 157 7.65 26.11 10.93
CA LEU A 157 6.80 26.89 10.04
C LEU A 157 7.08 26.59 8.57
N GLU A 158 8.34 26.57 8.14
CA GLU A 158 8.71 26.24 6.77
C GLU A 158 8.26 24.83 6.42
N ARG A 159 8.40 23.86 7.34
CA ARG A 159 7.87 22.51 7.14
C ARG A 159 6.34 22.52 6.95
N SER A 160 5.61 23.18 7.83
CA SER A 160 4.14 23.26 7.78
C SER A 160 3.63 24.05 6.56
N LEU A 161 4.21 25.23 6.30
CA LEU A 161 3.84 26.16 5.24
C LEU A 161 4.31 25.67 3.87
N VAL A 162 5.56 25.25 3.75
CA VAL A 162 6.15 24.89 2.46
C VAL A 162 5.88 23.43 2.14
N ASN A 163 6.29 22.49 2.99
CA ASN A 163 6.20 21.06 2.63
C ASN A 163 4.77 20.54 2.69
N HIS A 164 4.09 20.64 3.84
CA HIS A 164 2.77 20.03 4.01
C HIS A 164 1.73 20.63 3.07
N LEU A 165 1.69 21.96 2.94
CA LEU A 165 0.75 22.60 2.01
C LEU A 165 1.12 22.37 0.55
N THR A 166 2.40 22.19 0.19
CA THR A 166 2.77 21.72 -1.17
C THR A 166 2.25 20.30 -1.39
N TYR A 167 2.40 19.38 -0.43
CA TYR A 167 1.90 18.00 -0.56
C TYR A 167 0.37 17.92 -0.69
N MET A 168 -0.34 18.86 -0.06
CA MET A 168 -1.79 19.01 -0.18
C MET A 168 -2.20 19.82 -1.43
N GLY A 169 -1.24 20.35 -2.18
CA GLY A 169 -1.50 21.19 -3.36
C GLY A 169 -2.06 22.57 -3.02
N GLY A 170 -2.04 22.99 -1.75
CA GLY A 170 -2.54 24.29 -1.31
C GLY A 170 -1.61 25.45 -1.65
N ILE A 171 -0.32 25.17 -1.84
CA ILE A 171 0.63 26.12 -2.42
C ILE A 171 1.45 25.45 -3.53
N THR A 172 2.05 26.27 -4.37
CA THR A 172 3.13 25.89 -5.28
C THR A 172 4.36 26.72 -4.96
N PHE A 173 5.54 26.28 -5.40
CA PHE A 173 6.80 26.94 -5.14
C PHE A 173 7.66 27.01 -6.41
N ALA A 174 8.61 27.95 -6.43
CA ALA A 174 9.63 28.06 -7.47
C ALA A 174 10.96 28.46 -6.83
N HIS A 175 12.06 27.92 -7.35
CA HIS A 175 13.41 28.32 -6.96
C HIS A 175 13.82 29.58 -7.72
N LEU A 176 14.31 30.59 -6.99
CA LEU A 176 14.86 31.84 -7.53
C LEU A 176 16.30 32.00 -7.02
N GLY A 177 17.25 31.37 -7.70
CA GLY A 177 18.62 31.27 -7.19
C GLY A 177 18.65 30.45 -5.89
N ASP A 178 19.14 31.05 -4.81
CA ASP A 178 19.17 30.44 -3.47
C ASP A 178 17.86 30.65 -2.68
N ASP A 179 16.94 31.48 -3.19
CA ASP A 179 15.66 31.76 -2.58
C ASP A 179 14.53 30.85 -3.10
N VAL A 180 13.45 30.80 -2.32
CA VAL A 180 12.22 30.09 -2.65
C VAL A 180 11.07 31.10 -2.69
N ALA A 181 10.35 31.13 -3.79
CA ALA A 181 9.07 31.84 -3.89
C ALA A 181 7.92 30.86 -3.75
N ILE A 182 6.87 31.23 -3.03
CA ILE A 182 5.63 30.45 -2.91
C ILE A 182 4.45 31.23 -3.51
N ARG A 183 3.43 30.50 -3.94
CA ARG A 183 2.16 31.07 -4.40
C ARG A 183 1.01 30.17 -3.94
N VAL A 184 -0.06 30.79 -3.43
CA VAL A 184 -1.28 30.06 -3.04
C VAL A 184 -2.01 29.60 -4.31
N THR A 185 -2.39 28.32 -4.36
CA THR A 185 -3.18 27.75 -5.47
C THR A 185 -4.67 27.97 -5.24
N ASP A 186 -5.49 27.79 -6.27
CA ASP A 186 -6.96 27.77 -6.13
C ASP A 186 -7.42 26.74 -5.09
N ILE A 187 -6.85 25.53 -5.13
CA ILE A 187 -7.08 24.47 -4.13
C ILE A 187 -6.80 24.97 -2.71
N GLY A 188 -5.67 25.67 -2.52
CA GLY A 188 -5.30 26.21 -1.22
C GLY A 188 -6.25 27.27 -0.70
N GLN A 189 -6.70 28.16 -1.58
CA GLN A 189 -7.71 29.17 -1.22
C GLN A 189 -9.00 28.48 -0.78
N ARG A 190 -9.50 27.52 -1.57
CA ARG A 190 -10.74 26.81 -1.27
C ARG A 190 -10.67 26.03 0.03
N LEU A 191 -9.55 25.32 0.26
CA LEU A 191 -9.29 24.63 1.54
C LEU A 191 -9.32 25.59 2.74
N LEU A 192 -8.77 26.80 2.60
CA LEU A 192 -8.71 27.78 3.68
C LEU A 192 -10.06 28.40 4.05
N TYR A 193 -10.91 28.60 3.05
CA TYR A 193 -12.24 29.21 3.20
C TYR A 193 -13.35 28.16 3.38
N GLY A 194 -13.02 26.87 3.33
CA GLY A 194 -13.99 25.79 3.39
C GLY A 194 -14.92 25.76 2.17
N GLU A 195 -14.44 26.26 1.04
CA GLU A 195 -15.17 26.26 -0.21
C GLU A 195 -15.06 24.88 -0.89
N PRO A 196 -16.07 24.47 -1.68
CA PRO A 196 -15.98 23.25 -2.48
C PRO A 196 -14.79 23.30 -3.42
N ILE A 197 -13.91 22.31 -3.35
CA ILE A 197 -12.85 22.10 -4.33
C ILE A 197 -13.51 21.53 -5.59
N GLU A 198 -13.50 22.28 -6.70
CA GLU A 198 -14.00 21.81 -8.01
C GLU A 198 -13.54 20.38 -8.28
N SER A 199 -14.52 19.49 -8.43
CA SER A 199 -14.30 18.12 -8.86
C SER A 199 -14.23 18.11 -10.37
N TYR A 200 -13.11 17.64 -10.92
CA TYR A 200 -13.06 17.26 -12.33
C TYR A 200 -13.96 16.04 -12.56
N GLU A 201 -14.61 15.95 -13.72
CA GLU A 201 -15.25 14.71 -14.12
C GLU A 201 -14.18 13.64 -14.30
N PHE A 202 -14.37 12.50 -13.63
CA PHE A 202 -13.43 11.39 -13.74
C PHE A 202 -13.50 10.75 -15.13
N GLU A 203 -12.33 10.49 -15.71
CA GLU A 203 -12.26 9.64 -16.90
C GLU A 203 -12.55 8.20 -16.50
N ALA A 204 -13.42 7.53 -17.27
CA ALA A 204 -13.77 6.13 -17.05
C ALA A 204 -12.97 5.16 -17.94
N SER A 205 -11.88 5.62 -18.58
CA SER A 205 -11.16 4.82 -19.57
C SER A 205 -9.66 5.14 -19.65
N PHE A 206 -8.89 4.15 -20.09
CA PHE A 206 -7.44 4.19 -20.30
C PHE A 206 -7.09 3.56 -21.66
N ILE A 207 -5.81 3.52 -22.04
CA ILE A 207 -5.36 2.90 -23.29
C ILE A 207 -4.43 1.74 -22.97
N VAL A 208 -4.74 0.54 -23.49
CA VAL A 208 -3.83 -0.61 -23.43
C VAL A 208 -3.03 -0.71 -24.72
N GLN A 209 -1.71 -0.68 -24.61
CA GLN A 209 -0.79 -0.69 -25.75
C GLN A 209 -0.20 -2.09 -26.01
N PRO A 210 0.17 -2.42 -27.28
CA PRO A 210 0.71 -3.73 -27.63
C PRO A 210 2.02 -4.10 -26.91
N ASN A 211 2.74 -3.12 -26.36
CA ASN A 211 3.94 -3.32 -25.55
C ASN A 211 3.62 -3.57 -24.06
N HIS A 212 2.38 -3.91 -23.70
CA HIS A 212 1.92 -4.16 -22.32
C HIS A 212 1.89 -2.93 -21.42
N GLU A 213 1.97 -1.72 -21.98
CA GLU A 213 1.78 -0.49 -21.23
C GLU A 213 0.30 -0.11 -21.17
N VAL A 214 -0.12 0.43 -20.03
CA VAL A 214 -1.45 1.03 -19.85
C VAL A 214 -1.26 2.51 -19.54
N LEU A 215 -1.75 3.36 -20.44
CA LEU A 215 -1.71 4.80 -20.30
C LEU A 215 -3.04 5.27 -19.68
N ALA A 216 -2.95 5.84 -18.49
CA ALA A 216 -4.10 6.33 -17.74
C ALA A 216 -3.93 7.81 -17.41
N SER A 217 -4.96 8.60 -17.67
CA SER A 217 -5.02 9.99 -17.25
C SER A 217 -4.93 10.12 -15.74
N SER A 218 -4.35 11.21 -15.26
CA SER A 218 -4.31 11.52 -13.84
C SER A 218 -5.69 11.82 -13.24
N TYR A 219 -6.70 11.98 -14.09
CA TYR A 219 -8.13 12.09 -13.77
C TYR A 219 -8.89 10.77 -13.92
N LEU A 220 -8.20 9.63 -14.11
CA LEU A 220 -8.86 8.32 -14.14
C LEU A 220 -9.60 8.09 -12.82
N ALA A 221 -10.86 7.61 -12.93
CA ALA A 221 -11.71 7.31 -11.78
C ALA A 221 -10.96 6.49 -10.71
N PRO A 222 -11.03 6.87 -9.42
CA PRO A 222 -10.25 6.24 -8.34
C PRO A 222 -10.44 4.72 -8.28
N GLU A 223 -11.65 4.23 -8.51
CA GLU A 223 -11.98 2.80 -8.59
C GLU A 223 -11.18 2.06 -9.67
N LEU A 224 -11.05 2.65 -10.85
CA LEU A 224 -10.32 2.05 -11.98
C LEU A 224 -8.83 2.10 -11.73
N ARG A 225 -8.34 3.23 -11.20
CA ARG A 225 -6.95 3.39 -10.78
C ARG A 225 -6.58 2.36 -9.71
N TRP A 226 -7.51 2.06 -8.80
CA TRP A 226 -7.32 1.08 -7.74
C TRP A 226 -7.11 -0.29 -8.33
N LYS A 227 -8.02 -0.72 -9.22
CA LYS A 227 -7.89 -1.99 -9.95
C LYS A 227 -6.60 -2.07 -10.75
N LEU A 228 -6.21 -1.00 -11.47
CA LEU A 228 -4.94 -0.96 -12.21
C LEU A 228 -3.72 -1.20 -11.32
N ASN A 229 -3.70 -0.62 -10.12
CA ASN A 229 -2.57 -0.83 -9.19
C ASN A 229 -2.41 -2.29 -8.74
N TYR A 230 -3.45 -3.12 -8.78
CA TYR A 230 -3.33 -4.56 -8.45
C TYR A 230 -2.81 -5.40 -9.59
N ILE A 231 -3.12 -5.03 -10.83
CA ILE A 231 -2.88 -5.87 -12.00
C ILE A 231 -1.70 -5.37 -12.84
N ALA A 232 -1.22 -4.15 -12.59
CA ALA A 232 -0.14 -3.50 -13.31
C ALA A 232 0.80 -2.75 -12.35
N GLU A 233 2.09 -2.68 -12.68
CA GLU A 233 3.05 -1.87 -11.93
C GLU A 233 3.05 -0.42 -12.44
N LEU A 234 2.95 0.55 -11.53
CA LEU A 234 3.11 1.96 -11.86
C LEU A 234 4.59 2.23 -12.20
N HIS A 235 4.88 2.51 -13.47
CA HIS A 235 6.23 2.85 -13.95
C HIS A 235 6.53 4.34 -13.86
N GLN A 236 5.56 5.17 -14.25
CA GLN A 236 5.69 6.63 -14.25
C GLN A 236 4.34 7.25 -13.90
N ALA A 237 4.35 8.30 -13.08
CA ALA A 237 3.18 9.07 -12.74
C ALA A 237 3.39 10.54 -13.10
N ASP A 238 2.51 11.06 -13.95
CA ASP A 238 2.47 12.45 -14.39
C ASP A 238 1.00 12.81 -14.71
N GLN A 239 0.73 13.76 -15.61
CA GLN A 239 -0.60 14.00 -16.17
C GLN A 239 -1.17 12.76 -16.88
N MET A 240 -0.29 11.97 -17.51
CA MET A 240 -0.59 10.64 -18.04
C MET A 240 0.34 9.64 -17.35
N SER A 241 -0.22 8.82 -16.48
CA SER A 241 0.50 7.75 -15.80
C SER A 241 0.67 6.55 -16.71
N THR A 242 1.87 5.96 -16.68
CA THR A 242 2.21 4.73 -17.40
C THR A 242 2.28 3.58 -16.40
N TYR A 243 1.41 2.61 -16.60
CA TYR A 243 1.42 1.33 -15.90
C TYR A 243 1.97 0.24 -16.82
N LYS A 244 2.58 -0.80 -16.25
CA LYS A 244 3.12 -1.94 -16.99
C LYS A 244 2.47 -3.23 -16.54
N LEU A 245 1.88 -3.96 -17.48
CA LEU A 245 1.44 -5.33 -17.28
C LEU A 245 2.64 -6.27 -17.42
N SER A 246 2.81 -7.17 -16.46
CA SER A 246 3.85 -8.18 -16.45
C SER A 246 3.34 -9.48 -15.80
N ALA A 247 4.09 -10.57 -15.95
CA ALA A 247 3.78 -11.81 -15.25
C ALA A 247 3.70 -11.61 -13.73
N GLU A 248 4.60 -10.78 -13.17
CA GLU A 248 4.61 -10.45 -11.73
C GLU A 248 3.39 -9.62 -11.32
N SER A 249 3.00 -8.61 -12.11
CA SER A 249 1.84 -7.78 -11.79
C SER A 249 0.53 -8.55 -11.87
N ILE A 250 0.37 -9.41 -12.88
CA ILE A 250 -0.79 -10.29 -13.01
C ILE A 250 -0.82 -11.31 -11.87
N TYR A 251 0.32 -11.92 -11.53
CA TYR A 251 0.42 -12.81 -10.36
C TYR A 251 0.00 -12.11 -9.07
N ASN A 252 0.42 -10.86 -8.85
CA ASN A 252 0.02 -10.07 -7.69
C ASN A 252 -1.50 -9.79 -7.68
N GLY A 253 -2.09 -9.49 -8.84
CA GLY A 253 -3.53 -9.34 -9.01
C GLY A 253 -4.28 -10.62 -8.61
N LEU A 254 -3.87 -11.76 -9.15
CA LEU A 254 -4.48 -13.06 -8.84
C LEU A 254 -4.34 -13.42 -7.35
N ARG A 255 -3.15 -13.22 -6.77
CA ARG A 255 -2.89 -13.40 -5.33
C ARG A 255 -3.77 -12.51 -4.45
N SER A 256 -4.17 -11.34 -4.95
CA SER A 256 -5.04 -10.40 -4.25
C SER A 256 -6.53 -10.71 -4.41
N GLY A 257 -6.88 -11.83 -5.05
CA GLY A 257 -8.24 -12.34 -5.17
C GLY A 257 -8.95 -12.03 -6.49
N PHE A 258 -8.30 -11.36 -7.43
CA PHE A 258 -8.86 -11.18 -8.78
C PHE A 258 -8.80 -12.49 -9.55
N SER A 259 -9.83 -12.78 -10.35
CA SER A 259 -9.82 -13.86 -11.34
C SER A 259 -9.28 -13.37 -12.70
N LEU A 260 -8.82 -14.31 -13.53
CA LEU A 260 -8.43 -14.01 -14.92
C LEU A 260 -9.56 -13.32 -15.69
N ASP A 261 -10.80 -13.80 -15.53
CA ASP A 261 -11.96 -13.24 -16.21
C ASP A 261 -12.24 -11.81 -15.75
N GLU A 262 -12.16 -11.51 -14.45
CA GLU A 262 -12.32 -10.15 -13.93
C GLU A 262 -11.24 -9.20 -14.47
N ILE A 263 -9.98 -9.65 -14.54
CA ILE A 263 -8.88 -8.86 -15.09
C ILE A 263 -9.14 -8.53 -16.57
N LEU A 264 -9.48 -9.54 -17.38
CA LEU A 264 -9.74 -9.35 -18.81
C LEU A 264 -10.98 -8.50 -19.05
N LEU A 265 -12.06 -8.71 -18.30
CA LEU A 265 -13.30 -7.95 -18.42
C LEU A 265 -13.06 -6.48 -18.04
N PHE A 266 -12.33 -6.23 -16.96
CA PHE A 266 -11.93 -4.88 -16.56
C PHE A 266 -11.14 -4.16 -17.66
N LEU A 267 -10.09 -4.80 -18.20
CA LEU A 267 -9.28 -4.20 -19.25
C LEU A 267 -10.10 -3.98 -20.55
N LYS A 268 -11.01 -4.89 -20.91
CA LYS A 268 -11.89 -4.75 -22.10
C LYS A 268 -12.91 -3.64 -21.94
N ALA A 269 -13.50 -3.50 -20.75
CA ALA A 269 -14.53 -2.51 -20.48
C ALA A 269 -14.00 -1.07 -20.47
N HIS A 270 -12.75 -0.87 -20.02
CA HIS A 270 -12.19 0.46 -19.82
C HIS A 270 -11.08 0.85 -20.79
N SER A 271 -10.60 -0.07 -21.65
CA SER A 271 -9.65 0.30 -22.72
C SER A 271 -10.36 1.01 -23.87
N LYS A 272 -9.99 2.27 -24.15
CA LYS A 272 -10.53 3.08 -25.27
C LYS A 272 -10.37 2.38 -26.62
N THR A 273 -9.32 1.58 -26.79
CA THR A 273 -8.97 0.90 -28.05
C THR A 273 -9.23 -0.61 -28.01
N GLY A 274 -9.85 -1.13 -26.95
CA GLY A 274 -9.85 -2.56 -26.65
C GLY A 274 -8.48 -3.06 -26.20
N ILE A 275 -8.34 -4.38 -25.98
CA ILE A 275 -7.07 -5.00 -25.60
C ILE A 275 -6.40 -5.56 -26.86
N PRO A 276 -5.12 -5.25 -27.13
CA PRO A 276 -4.35 -5.90 -28.18
C PRO A 276 -4.28 -7.42 -27.98
N GLN A 277 -4.42 -8.20 -29.05
CA GLN A 277 -4.48 -9.67 -28.99
C GLN A 277 -3.25 -10.29 -28.28
N ASN A 278 -2.05 -9.75 -28.54
CA ASN A 278 -0.81 -10.24 -27.92
C ASN A 278 -0.79 -9.99 -26.40
N VAL A 279 -1.40 -8.90 -25.93
CA VAL A 279 -1.54 -8.60 -24.50
C VAL A 279 -2.55 -9.56 -23.86
N GLU A 280 -3.70 -9.80 -24.50
CA GLU A 280 -4.69 -10.77 -24.00
C GLU A 280 -4.10 -12.19 -23.88
N VAL A 281 -3.35 -12.65 -24.89
CA VAL A 281 -2.65 -13.95 -24.84
C VAL A 281 -1.64 -13.99 -23.70
N SER A 282 -0.82 -12.94 -23.56
CA SER A 282 0.18 -12.87 -22.48
C SER A 282 -0.45 -12.97 -21.09
N ILE A 283 -1.56 -12.27 -20.85
CA ILE A 283 -2.26 -12.31 -19.56
C ILE A 283 -2.78 -13.72 -19.26
N LYS A 284 -3.34 -14.41 -20.26
CA LYS A 284 -3.79 -15.81 -20.11
C LYS A 284 -2.62 -16.74 -19.79
N ASP A 285 -1.54 -16.67 -20.56
CA ASP A 285 -0.34 -17.49 -20.35
C ASP A 285 0.30 -17.26 -18.96
N TRP A 286 0.29 -16.02 -18.46
CA TRP A 286 0.78 -15.71 -17.12
C TRP A 286 -0.16 -16.22 -16.03
N ALA A 287 -1.47 -16.11 -16.23
CA ALA A 287 -2.47 -16.58 -15.28
C ALA A 287 -2.56 -18.11 -15.22
N GLU A 288 -2.31 -18.83 -16.32
CA GLU A 288 -2.30 -20.30 -16.33
C GLU A 288 -1.31 -20.88 -15.33
N ARG A 289 -0.18 -20.20 -15.08
CA ARG A 289 0.84 -20.64 -14.11
C ARG A 289 0.41 -20.45 -12.66
N TYR A 290 -0.59 -19.61 -12.40
CA TYR A 290 -1.09 -19.34 -11.05
C TYR A 290 -1.84 -20.56 -10.50
N GLY A 291 -1.52 -20.95 -9.27
CA GLY A 291 -2.18 -22.06 -8.58
C GLY A 291 -1.76 -23.47 -9.05
N GLN A 292 -0.88 -23.61 -10.04
CA GLN A 292 -0.38 -24.92 -10.48
C GLN A 292 0.47 -25.64 -9.43
N ILE A 293 1.13 -24.88 -8.55
CA ILE A 293 1.97 -25.39 -7.47
C ILE A 293 1.44 -24.81 -6.16
N TYR A 294 1.17 -25.67 -5.20
CA TYR A 294 0.67 -25.28 -3.87
C TYR A 294 1.22 -26.22 -2.80
N LEU A 295 1.31 -25.71 -1.58
CA LEU A 295 1.71 -26.48 -0.42
C LEU A 295 0.46 -27.03 0.28
N MET A 296 0.53 -28.27 0.73
CA MET A 296 -0.50 -28.90 1.55
C MET A 296 0.11 -29.33 2.88
N ASP A 297 -0.52 -28.95 4.00
CA ASP A 297 -0.24 -29.57 5.30
C ASP A 297 -1.05 -30.85 5.40
N VAL A 298 -0.35 -31.99 5.50
CA VAL A 298 -0.94 -33.32 5.54
C VAL A 298 -0.35 -34.12 6.69
N MET A 299 -1.16 -35.01 7.27
CA MET A 299 -0.67 -36.03 8.19
C MET A 299 -0.34 -37.31 7.43
N LEU A 300 0.88 -37.82 7.63
CA LEU A 300 1.39 -39.00 6.94
C LEU A 300 1.32 -40.24 7.85
N LEU A 301 0.73 -41.32 7.37
CA LEU A 301 0.88 -42.66 7.93
C LEU A 301 1.95 -43.40 7.13
N ARG A 302 3.12 -43.60 7.74
CA ARG A 302 4.26 -44.32 7.13
C ARG A 302 4.34 -45.75 7.63
N CYS A 303 4.28 -46.70 6.70
CA CYS A 303 4.50 -48.12 6.94
C CYS A 303 5.98 -48.44 6.75
N LYS A 304 6.51 -49.44 7.47
CA LYS A 304 7.92 -49.86 7.29
C LYS A 304 8.21 -50.48 5.92
N ASN A 305 7.19 -51.05 5.26
CA ASN A 305 7.30 -51.67 3.94
C ASN A 305 5.94 -51.70 3.23
N ALA A 306 5.96 -52.00 1.92
CA ALA A 306 4.77 -51.98 1.06
C ALA A 306 3.77 -53.11 1.37
N HIS A 307 4.22 -54.20 2.01
CA HIS A 307 3.34 -55.31 2.37
C HIS A 307 2.34 -54.89 3.46
N ILE A 308 2.86 -54.30 4.55
CA ILE A 308 2.03 -53.75 5.63
C ILE A 308 1.10 -52.66 5.11
N ALA A 309 1.61 -51.80 4.22
CA ALA A 309 0.81 -50.73 3.62
C ALA A 309 -0.39 -51.30 2.84
N GLN A 310 -0.20 -52.38 2.09
CA GLN A 310 -1.27 -53.02 1.34
C GLN A 310 -2.32 -53.68 2.25
N GLU A 311 -1.91 -54.30 3.35
CA GLU A 311 -2.84 -54.83 4.36
C GLU A 311 -3.69 -53.71 4.98
N ILE A 312 -3.05 -52.62 5.42
CA ILE A 312 -3.70 -51.45 6.00
C ILE A 312 -4.71 -50.85 5.01
N ARG A 313 -4.34 -50.74 3.73
CA ARG A 313 -5.20 -50.23 2.66
C ARG A 313 -6.43 -51.11 2.40
N THR A 314 -6.26 -52.43 2.40
CA THR A 314 -7.33 -53.39 2.09
C THR A 314 -8.24 -53.69 3.27
N SER A 315 -7.81 -53.38 4.49
CA SER A 315 -8.64 -53.47 5.69
C SER A 315 -9.84 -52.54 5.61
N LYS A 316 -11.06 -53.11 5.64
CA LYS A 316 -12.32 -52.32 5.65
C LYS A 316 -12.42 -51.37 6.84
N GLN A 317 -11.79 -51.71 7.96
CA GLN A 317 -11.85 -50.90 9.18
C GLN A 317 -10.84 -49.76 9.15
N ILE A 318 -9.63 -49.98 8.61
CA ILE A 318 -8.53 -49.02 8.66
C ILE A 318 -8.47 -48.17 7.38
N GLY A 319 -8.69 -48.78 6.21
CA GLY A 319 -8.58 -48.10 4.92
C GLY A 319 -9.52 -46.89 4.76
N LYS A 320 -10.63 -46.84 5.51
CA LYS A 320 -11.55 -45.68 5.52
C LYS A 320 -10.93 -44.38 6.05
N TYR A 321 -9.82 -44.45 6.78
CA TYR A 321 -9.11 -43.28 7.29
C TYR A 321 -8.04 -42.76 6.31
N ILE A 322 -7.77 -43.49 5.22
CA ILE A 322 -6.82 -43.09 4.18
C ILE A 322 -7.52 -42.12 3.22
N LEU A 323 -6.98 -40.91 3.13
CA LEU A 323 -7.46 -39.85 2.24
C LEU A 323 -6.74 -39.87 0.88
N GLY A 324 -5.54 -40.45 0.82
CA GLY A 324 -4.74 -40.54 -0.39
C GLY A 324 -3.47 -41.36 -0.19
N GLU A 325 -2.78 -41.66 -1.28
CA GLU A 325 -1.53 -42.41 -1.31
C GLU A 325 -0.44 -41.53 -1.93
N ILE A 326 0.67 -41.36 -1.21
CA ILE A 326 1.85 -40.60 -1.69
C ILE A 326 2.89 -41.56 -2.27
N SER A 327 3.06 -42.73 -1.65
CA SER A 327 3.98 -43.77 -2.09
C SER A 327 3.46 -45.15 -1.65
N PRO A 328 4.06 -46.25 -2.12
CA PRO A 328 3.69 -47.61 -1.68
C PRO A 328 3.83 -47.86 -0.17
N THR A 329 4.46 -46.97 0.59
CA THR A 329 4.58 -47.07 2.06
C THR A 329 3.91 -45.94 2.81
N ASP A 330 3.45 -44.89 2.12
CA ASP A 330 3.04 -43.64 2.75
C ASP A 330 1.63 -43.22 2.32
N PHE A 331 0.74 -43.14 3.30
CA PHE A 331 -0.64 -42.72 3.12
C PHE A 331 -0.90 -41.34 3.75
N VAL A 332 -1.76 -40.55 3.10
CA VAL A 332 -2.34 -39.36 3.71
C VAL A 332 -3.52 -39.78 4.57
N VAL A 333 -3.55 -39.36 5.82
CA VAL A 333 -4.64 -39.62 6.77
C VAL A 333 -5.18 -38.33 7.37
N SER A 334 -6.40 -38.37 7.92
CA SER A 334 -6.97 -37.21 8.59
C SER A 334 -6.29 -36.97 9.95
N ARG A 335 -5.77 -35.75 10.14
CA ARG A 335 -5.23 -35.30 11.44
C ARG A 335 -6.29 -35.35 12.55
N GLN A 336 -7.57 -35.13 12.24
CA GLN A 336 -8.65 -35.13 13.24
C GLN A 336 -8.94 -36.54 13.79
N HIS A 337 -8.71 -37.59 13.00
CA HIS A 337 -8.99 -38.98 13.38
C HIS A 337 -7.73 -39.77 13.75
N SER A 338 -6.59 -39.09 13.93
CA SER A 338 -5.29 -39.76 14.13
C SER A 338 -5.26 -40.65 15.37
N GLN A 339 -5.88 -40.19 16.47
CA GLN A 339 -5.91 -40.94 17.73
C GLN A 339 -6.76 -42.20 17.62
N GLU A 340 -7.93 -42.09 16.97
CA GLU A 340 -8.81 -43.23 16.72
C GLU A 340 -8.13 -44.26 15.81
N LEU A 341 -7.42 -43.79 14.79
CA LEU A 341 -6.64 -44.63 13.89
C LEU A 341 -5.51 -45.36 14.63
N LEU A 342 -4.77 -44.69 15.53
CA LEU A 342 -3.73 -45.34 16.34
C LEU A 342 -4.32 -46.45 17.24
N THR A 343 -5.40 -46.14 17.96
CA THR A 343 -6.09 -47.15 18.79
C THR A 343 -6.62 -48.32 17.96
N LEU A 344 -7.07 -48.07 16.74
CA LEU A 344 -7.53 -49.14 15.85
C LEU A 344 -6.36 -50.00 15.36
N LEU A 345 -5.23 -49.39 14.99
CA LEU A 345 -4.02 -50.12 14.61
C LEU A 345 -3.48 -50.99 15.75
N GLU A 346 -3.52 -50.49 16.99
CA GLU A 346 -3.19 -51.27 18.20
C GLU A 346 -4.14 -52.46 18.37
N LYS A 347 -5.47 -52.24 18.26
CA LYS A 347 -6.48 -53.32 18.34
C LYS A 347 -6.32 -54.39 17.26
N GLN A 348 -5.82 -54.00 16.09
CA GLN A 348 -5.53 -54.90 14.97
C GLN A 348 -4.10 -55.48 15.02
N ASN A 349 -3.40 -55.31 16.16
CA ASN A 349 -2.09 -55.87 16.46
C ASN A 349 -0.94 -55.37 15.56
N TYR A 350 -1.09 -54.20 14.94
CA TYR A 350 -0.03 -53.55 14.14
C TYR A 350 1.02 -52.81 14.98
N MET A 351 0.74 -52.58 16.28
CA MET A 351 1.66 -51.96 17.25
C MET A 351 2.39 -50.69 16.72
N PRO A 352 1.66 -49.62 16.37
CA PRO A 352 2.27 -48.39 15.86
C PRO A 352 3.11 -47.70 16.95
N LEU A 353 4.00 -46.78 16.54
CA LEU A 353 4.64 -45.89 17.51
C LEU A 353 3.58 -44.98 18.14
N PRO A 354 3.65 -44.73 19.46
CA PRO A 354 2.66 -43.91 20.17
C PRO A 354 2.80 -42.41 19.85
N GLU A 355 3.99 -41.97 19.45
CA GLU A 355 4.29 -40.57 19.19
C GLU A 355 4.20 -40.24 17.69
N ILE A 356 3.64 -39.07 17.37
CA ILE A 356 3.64 -38.52 16.02
C ILE A 356 4.98 -37.84 15.77
N ILE A 357 5.78 -38.42 14.90
CA ILE A 357 7.08 -37.88 14.51
C ILE A 357 6.87 -36.64 13.63
N THR A 358 7.37 -35.49 14.07
CA THR A 358 7.39 -34.25 13.28
C THR A 358 8.77 -34.04 12.68
N LEU A 359 8.86 -33.96 11.35
CA LEU A 359 10.12 -33.69 10.66
C LEU A 359 10.58 -32.26 10.96
N GLY A 360 11.84 -32.10 11.40
CA GLY A 360 12.45 -30.78 11.64
C GLY A 360 12.53 -30.34 13.10
N THR A 361 11.83 -31.02 14.02
CA THR A 361 12.14 -30.94 15.46
C THR A 361 13.29 -31.90 15.76
N SER A 362 14.45 -31.35 16.11
CA SER A 362 15.60 -32.13 16.58
C SER A 362 15.13 -33.08 17.68
N ILE A 363 15.28 -34.38 17.46
CA ILE A 363 15.12 -35.39 18.50
C ILE A 363 16.35 -35.22 19.40
N SER A 364 16.16 -34.56 20.55
CA SER A 364 17.13 -34.52 21.64
C SER A 364 17.07 -35.80 22.46
#